data_AF-A0A1G7IYY6-F1
#
_entry.id   AF-A0A1G7IYY6-F1
#
_cell.length_a   1.000
_cell.length_b   1.000
_cell.length_c   1.000
_cell.angle_alpha   90.00
_cell.angle_beta   90.00
_cell.angle_gamma   90.00
#
_symmetry.space_group_name_H-M   'P 1'
#
loop_
_entity.id
_entity.type
_entity.pdbx_description
1 polymer ?
#
loop_
_entity_poly.entity_id
_entity_poly.type
_entity_poly.pdbx_seq_one_letter_code
_entity_poly.pdbx_strand_id
1 'polypeptide(L)' 'MPFPTDEHQALLDVKGVGPTVVQRLEQIGINSLQELADSNVGDIVTAVAGQLGSTCWKNSPQARAAIQAAIDLAKSRQ' A
#
# COMPACT_ATOMS: atom_id res chain seq x y z
N MET A 1 2.78 -8.19 11.66
CA MET A 1 1.57 -7.79 12.43
C MET A 1 0.60 -7.15 11.44
N PRO A 2 -0.73 -7.14 11.65
CA PRO A 2 -1.61 -6.35 10.80
C PRO A 2 -1.40 -4.85 11.09
N PHE A 3 -1.83 -3.99 10.18
CA PHE A 3 -1.83 -2.54 10.42
C PHE A 3 -2.62 -2.22 11.71
N PRO A 4 -2.20 -1.23 12.50
CA PRO A 4 -3.01 -0.68 13.58
C PRO A 4 -4.38 -0.23 13.05
N THR A 5 -5.44 -0.41 13.84
CA THR A 5 -6.80 -0.05 13.42
C THR A 5 -6.90 1.39 12.92
N ASP A 6 -6.25 2.34 13.61
CA ASP A 6 -6.20 3.75 13.22
C ASP A 6 -5.54 3.97 11.84
N GLU A 7 -4.43 3.29 11.58
CA GLU A 7 -3.73 3.38 10.29
C GLU A 7 -4.51 2.69 9.17
N HIS A 8 -5.10 1.54 9.47
CA HIS A 8 -5.94 0.80 8.54
C HIS A 8 -7.18 1.61 8.12
N GLN A 9 -7.84 2.27 9.08
CA GLN A 9 -8.95 3.18 8.78
C GLN A 9 -8.50 4.39 7.98
N ALA A 10 -7.35 4.97 8.32
CA ALA A 10 -6.81 6.11 7.57
C ALA A 10 -6.51 5.74 6.11
N LEU A 11 -5.95 4.55 5.87
CA LEU A 11 -5.72 4.02 4.53
C LEU A 11 -7.03 3.81 3.77
N LEU A 12 -8.05 3.25 4.40
CA LEU A 12 -9.37 3.06 3.79
C LEU A 12 -10.10 4.37 3.47
N ASP A 13 -9.79 5.46 4.19
CA ASP A 13 -10.36 6.78 3.92
C ASP A 13 -9.75 7.43 2.66
N VAL A 14 -8.56 6.96 2.24
CA VAL A 14 -7.91 7.46 1.03
C VAL A 14 -8.65 7.00 -0.21
N LYS A 15 -9.08 7.97 -1.02
CA LYS A 15 -9.78 7.73 -2.27
C LYS A 15 -8.95 6.87 -3.23
N GLY A 16 -9.42 5.66 -3.49
CA GLY A 16 -8.78 4.69 -4.39
C GLY A 16 -7.99 3.60 -3.66
N VAL A 17 -7.77 3.73 -2.35
CA VAL A 17 -7.20 2.68 -1.50
C VAL A 17 -8.35 1.84 -0.96
N GLY A 18 -8.46 0.61 -1.45
CA GLY A 18 -9.45 -0.36 -0.97
C GLY A 18 -8.88 -1.30 0.10
N PRO A 19 -9.73 -2.09 0.77
CA PRO A 19 -9.30 -3.10 1.74
C PRO A 19 -8.33 -4.12 1.13
N THR A 20 -8.48 -4.41 -0.16
CA THR A 20 -7.54 -5.27 -0.89
C THR A 20 -6.12 -4.68 -0.91
N VAL A 21 -5.98 -3.36 -1.00
CA VAL A 21 -4.67 -2.71 -1.06
C VAL A 21 -3.95 -2.88 0.27
N VAL A 22 -4.64 -2.62 1.38
CA VAL A 22 -4.07 -2.77 2.72
C VAL A 22 -3.69 -4.23 2.98
N GLN A 23 -4.56 -5.17 2.63
CA GLN A 23 -4.27 -6.59 2.74
C GLN A 23 -3.04 -7.01 1.92
N ARG A 24 -2.78 -6.39 0.75
CA ARG A 24 -1.56 -6.67 -0.04
C ARG A 24 -0.31 -6.12 0.64
N LEU A 25 -0.39 -4.94 1.23
CA LEU A 25 0.71 -4.35 1.99
C LEU A 25 1.10 -5.26 3.17
N GLU A 26 0.11 -5.75 3.91
CA GLU A 26 0.33 -6.69 5.02
C GLU A 26 0.97 -8.01 4.56
N GLN A 27 0.56 -8.50 3.39
CA GLN A 27 1.08 -9.74 2.80
C GLN A 27 2.54 -9.65 2.38
N ILE A 28 3.00 -8.49 1.90
CA ILE A 28 4.41 -8.26 1.57
C ILE A 28 5.24 -7.88 2.81
N GLY A 29 4.62 -7.76 3.97
CA GLY A 29 5.28 -7.48 5.25
C GLY A 29 5.21 -6.03 5.70
N ILE A 30 4.59 -5.12 4.94
CA ILE A 30 4.41 -3.73 5.37
C ILE A 30 3.23 -3.68 6.34
N ASN A 31 3.51 -3.26 7.57
CA ASN A 31 2.52 -3.31 8.64
C ASN A 31 2.41 -2.02 9.45
N SER A 32 3.05 -0.94 9.01
CA SER A 32 2.96 0.37 9.62
C SER A 32 3.07 1.48 8.58
N LEU A 33 2.48 2.65 8.85
CA LEU A 33 2.62 3.81 7.96
C LEU A 33 4.09 4.24 7.84
N GLN A 34 4.91 4.07 8.88
CA GLN A 34 6.33 4.41 8.79
C GLN A 34 7.08 3.56 7.74
N GLU A 35 6.92 2.23 7.76
CA GLU A 35 7.48 1.36 6.71
C GLU A 35 6.94 1.72 5.32
N LEU A 36 5.66 2.08 5.25
CA LEU A 36 5.02 2.48 4.00
C LEU A 36 5.60 3.80 3.47
N ALA A 37 5.84 4.77 4.34
CA ALA A 37 6.38 6.08 4.02
C ALA A 37 7.85 6.03 3.56
N ASP A 38 8.65 5.14 4.16
CA ASP A 38 10.02 4.84 3.73
C ASP A 38 10.07 4.03 2.44
N SER A 39 9.03 3.26 2.15
CA SER A 39 8.92 2.47 0.92
C SER A 39 8.56 3.32 -0.30
N ASN A 40 8.89 2.81 -1.49
CA ASN A 40 8.57 3.46 -2.77
C ASN A 40 7.44 2.72 -3.50
N VAL A 41 6.61 3.46 -4.23
CA VAL A 41 5.50 2.88 -5.03
C VAL A 41 6.00 1.78 -5.95
N GLY A 42 7.14 2.01 -6.62
CA GLY A 42 7.72 1.05 -7.55
C GLY A 42 8.09 -0.28 -6.89
N ASP A 43 8.68 -0.22 -5.70
CA ASP A 43 9.12 -1.41 -4.95
C ASP A 43 7.92 -2.18 -4.40
N ILE A 44 6.96 -1.49 -3.79
CA ILE A 44 5.73 -2.10 -3.28
C ILE A 44 4.97 -2.80 -4.40
N VAL A 45 4.74 -2.10 -5.50
CA VAL A 45 3.98 -2.64 -6.62
C VAL A 45 4.71 -3.82 -7.26
N THR A 46 6.04 -3.79 -7.29
CA THR A 46 6.86 -4.92 -7.78
C THR A 46 6.81 -6.11 -6.82
N ALA A 47 6.89 -5.88 -5.51
CA ALA A 47 6.77 -6.91 -4.48
C ALA A 47 5.39 -7.58 -4.52
N VAL A 48 4.31 -6.79 -4.56
CA VAL A 48 2.94 -7.30 -4.68
C VAL A 48 2.74 -8.07 -5.99
N ALA A 49 3.28 -7.56 -7.11
CA ALA A 49 3.23 -8.26 -8.40
C ALA A 49 3.96 -9.60 -8.37
N GLY A 50 5.14 -9.65 -7.75
CA GLY A 50 5.91 -10.88 -7.55
C GLY A 50 5.15 -11.89 -6.69
N GLN A 51 4.54 -11.43 -5.60
CA GLN A 51 3.77 -12.28 -4.68
C GLN A 51 2.48 -12.83 -5.29
N LEU A 52 1.83 -12.06 -6.17
CA LEU A 52 0.64 -12.49 -6.91
C LEU A 52 0.95 -13.27 -8.19
N GLY A 53 2.23 -13.39 -8.56
CA GLY A 53 2.64 -13.94 -9.86
C GLY A 53 2.03 -13.20 -11.06
N SER A 54 1.64 -11.93 -10.87
CA SER A 54 0.80 -11.18 -11.81
C SER A 54 1.34 -9.77 -12.01
N THR A 55 1.40 -9.31 -13.26
CA THR A 55 1.85 -7.94 -13.59
C THR A 55 0.75 -6.89 -13.51
N CYS A 56 -0.48 -7.28 -13.18
CA CYS A 56 -1.64 -6.39 -13.18
C CYS A 56 -1.46 -5.20 -12.25
N TRP A 57 -0.76 -5.35 -11.13
CA TRP A 57 -0.45 -4.24 -10.21
C TRP A 57 0.64 -3.32 -10.77
N LYS A 58 1.70 -3.87 -11.36
CA LYS A 58 2.79 -3.09 -11.97
C LYS A 58 2.37 -2.28 -13.19
N ASN A 59 1.43 -2.80 -13.96
CA ASN A 59 0.93 -2.18 -15.18
C ASN A 59 -0.38 -1.41 -14.97
N SER A 60 -1.07 -1.56 -13.83
CA SER A 60 -2.30 -0.82 -13.54
C SER A 60 -1.97 0.57 -13.01
N PRO A 61 -2.41 1.65 -13.71
CA PRO A 61 -2.28 3.01 -13.19
C PRO A 61 -3.08 3.21 -11.90
N GLN A 62 -4.18 2.46 -11.73
CA GLN A 62 -5.04 2.54 -10.55
C GLN A 62 -4.34 1.96 -9.31
N ALA A 63 -3.63 0.84 -9.45
CA ALA A 63 -2.87 0.24 -8.35
C ALA A 63 -1.72 1.16 -7.91
N ARG A 64 -0.99 1.73 -8.88
CA ARG A 64 0.07 2.72 -8.59
C ARG A 64 -0.49 3.96 -7.90
N ALA A 65 -1.60 4.50 -8.36
CA ALA A 65 -2.24 5.66 -7.74
C ALA A 65 -2.69 5.37 -6.30
N ALA A 66 -3.25 4.18 -6.04
CA ALA A 66 -3.64 3.77 -4.70
C ALA A 66 -2.42 3.67 -3.77
N ILE A 67 -1.35 3.01 -4.19
CA ILE A 67 -0.12 2.92 -3.39
C ILE A 67 0.52 4.30 -3.18
N GLN A 68 0.58 5.13 -4.21
CA GLN A 68 1.11 6.50 -4.08
C GLN A 68 0.31 7.30 -3.05
N ALA A 69 -1.01 7.28 -3.11
CA ALA A 69 -1.86 7.99 -2.17
C ALA A 69 -1.73 7.44 -0.73
N ALA A 70 -1.54 6.13 -0.59
CA ALA A 70 -1.26 5.49 0.70
C ALA A 70 0.08 5.94 1.30
N ILE A 71 1.14 6.03 0.48
CA ILE A 71 2.45 6.54 0.88
C ILE A 71 2.37 8.03 1.23
N ASP A 72 1.66 8.84 0.45
CA ASP A 72 1.53 10.28 0.71
C ASP A 72 0.78 10.54 2.03
N LEU A 73 -0.27 9.76 2.31
CA LEU A 73 -0.93 9.75 3.62
C LEU A 73 0.06 9.38 4.73
N ALA A 74 0.83 8.31 4.53
CA ALA A 74 1.78 7.81 5.49
C ALA A 74 2.86 8.86 5.84
N LYS A 75 3.43 9.51 4.81
CA LYS A 75 4.37 10.62 4.96
C LYS A 75 3.78 11.84 5.66
N SER A 76 2.48 12.08 5.48
CA SER A 76 1.76 13.16 6.18
C SER A 76 1.49 12.84 7.66
N ARG A 77 1.65 11.57 8.06
CA ARG A 77 1.40 11.04 9.41
C ARG A 77 2.70 10.66 10.15
N GLN A 78 3.86 10.80 9.50
CA GLN A 78 5.19 10.52 10.02
C GLN A 78 5.74 11.71 10.81
#